data_AF-A0A412J183-F1
#
_entry.id   AF-A0A412J183-F1
#
_cell.length_a   1.000
_cell.length_b   1.000
_cell.length_c   1.000
_cell.angle_alpha   90.00
_cell.angle_beta   90.00
_cell.angle_gamma   90.00
#
_symmetry.space_group_name_H-M   'P 1'
#
loop_
_entity.id
_entity.type
_entity.pdbx_description
1 polymer ?
#
loop_
_entity_poly.entity_id
_entity_poly.type
_entity_poly.pdbx_seq_one_letter_code
_entity_poly.pdbx_strand_id
1 'polypeptide(L)'
;MTYNTRIYNYSNLKSEDKQIVQAQLLMFETVEDTITEYMYRRESSTNILDAVSYEEGIKALEQVQQNMFSDIVEYIVYAIDSYEEDVDEVDTQYPLFGLYQEVEDIDNE
;
A
#
# COMPACT_ATOMS: atom_id res chain seq x y z
N MET A 1 2.97 15.93 2.08
CA MET A 1 3.84 16.51 1.03
C MET A 1 3.43 15.89 -0.29
N THR A 2 3.42 16.63 -1.39
CA THR A 2 3.25 16.05 -2.75
C THR A 2 4.63 15.71 -3.30
N TYR A 3 4.95 14.41 -3.34
CA TYR A 3 6.20 13.90 -3.90
C TYR A 3 6.08 13.77 -5.42
N ASN A 4 7.18 13.92 -6.15
CA ASN A 4 7.22 13.67 -7.58
C ASN A 4 7.19 12.15 -7.83
N THR A 5 6.00 11.58 -8.02
CA THR A 5 5.81 10.14 -8.26
C THR A 5 6.50 9.63 -9.52
N ARG A 6 6.95 10.51 -10.42
CA ARG A 6 7.78 10.10 -11.56
C ARG A 6 9.14 9.57 -11.14
N ILE A 7 9.64 10.02 -10.00
CA ILE A 7 10.91 9.59 -9.41
C ILE A 7 10.63 8.66 -8.23
N TYR A 8 9.74 9.09 -7.32
CA TYR A 8 9.44 8.40 -6.08
C TYR A 8 8.32 7.38 -6.26
N ASN A 9 8.68 6.23 -6.82
CA ASN A 9 7.77 5.11 -6.99
C ASN A 9 8.50 3.76 -6.82
N TYR A 10 7.71 2.70 -6.62
CA TYR A 10 8.21 1.36 -6.38
C TYR A 10 9.16 0.85 -7.48
N SER A 11 8.89 1.13 -8.76
CA SER A 11 9.74 0.62 -9.85
C SER A 11 11.19 1.10 -9.76
N ASN A 12 11.39 2.32 -9.24
CA ASN A 12 12.70 2.94 -9.05
C ASN A 12 13.45 2.48 -7.79
N LEU A 13 12.84 1.64 -6.95
CA LEU A 13 13.53 1.06 -5.80
C LEU A 13 14.55 0.00 -6.24
N LYS A 14 15.66 -0.06 -5.51
CA LYS A 14 16.58 -1.20 -5.53
C LYS A 14 15.90 -2.44 -4.96
N SER A 15 16.36 -3.62 -5.38
CA SER A 15 15.74 -4.91 -5.01
C SER A 15 15.60 -5.12 -3.50
N GLU A 16 16.55 -4.66 -2.70
CA GLU A 16 16.50 -4.78 -1.23
C GLU A 16 15.38 -3.92 -0.63
N ASP A 17 15.19 -2.70 -1.12
CA ASP A 17 14.12 -1.80 -0.68
C ASP A 17 12.74 -2.26 -1.15
N LYS A 18 12.67 -2.89 -2.34
CA LYS A 18 11.45 -3.54 -2.83
C LYS A 18 10.96 -4.62 -1.87
N GLN A 19 11.86 -5.44 -1.32
CA GLN A 19 11.48 -6.47 -0.33
C GLN A 19 10.89 -5.86 0.94
N ILE A 20 11.39 -4.69 1.38
CA ILE A 20 10.86 -3.99 2.55
C ILE A 20 9.45 -3.47 2.26
N VAL A 21 9.24 -2.82 1.12
CA VAL A 21 7.90 -2.35 0.71
C VAL A 21 6.92 -3.51 0.55
N GLN A 22 7.34 -4.63 -0.06
CA GLN A 22 6.53 -5.84 -0.15
C GLN A 22 6.11 -6.37 1.23
N ALA A 23 7.04 -6.41 2.20
CA ALA A 23 6.72 -6.83 3.56
C ALA A 23 5.72 -5.89 4.25
N GLN A 24 5.82 -4.58 4.01
CA GLN A 24 4.85 -3.59 4.51
C GLN A 24 3.48 -3.76 3.85
N LEU A 25 3.44 -4.08 2.56
CA LEU A 25 2.21 -4.32 1.81
C LEU A 25 1.44 -5.54 2.30
N LEU A 26 2.11 -6.61 2.73
CA LEU A 26 1.42 -7.77 3.33
C LEU A 26 0.58 -7.38 4.56
N MET A 27 1.09 -6.47 5.39
CA MET A 27 0.33 -5.95 6.52
C MET A 27 -0.84 -5.08 6.06
N PHE A 28 -0.63 -4.26 5.02
CA PHE A 28 -1.66 -3.40 4.43
C PHE A 28 -2.83 -4.21 3.86
N GLU A 29 -2.53 -5.26 3.09
CA GLU A 29 -3.52 -6.17 2.49
C GLU A 29 -4.35 -6.88 3.57
N THR A 30 -3.71 -7.29 4.69
CA THR A 30 -4.43 -7.90 5.82
C THR A 30 -5.47 -6.95 6.43
N VAL A 31 -5.16 -5.65 6.52
CA VAL A 31 -6.11 -4.64 7.00
C VAL A 31 -7.23 -4.42 5.99
N GLU A 32 -6.92 -4.38 4.70
CA GLU A 32 -7.91 -4.27 3.61
C GLU A 32 -8.92 -5.44 3.61
N ASP A 33 -8.42 -6.67 3.79
CA ASP A 33 -9.25 -7.87 3.92
C ASP A 33 -10.19 -7.77 5.13
N THR A 34 -9.68 -7.27 6.25
CA THR A 34 -10.48 -7.10 7.48
C THR A 34 -11.57 -6.04 7.29
N ILE A 35 -11.26 -4.93 6.62
CA ILE A 35 -12.25 -3.89 6.26
C ILE A 35 -13.34 -4.50 5.39
N THR A 36 -12.96 -5.25 4.36
CA THR A 36 -13.90 -5.92 3.44
C THR A 36 -14.82 -6.89 4.20
N GLU A 37 -14.27 -7.69 5.12
CA GLU A 37 -15.06 -8.58 5.97
C GLU A 37 -16.05 -7.80 6.83
N TYR A 38 -15.63 -6.69 7.44
CA TYR A 38 -16.49 -5.88 8.30
C TYR A 38 -17.60 -5.19 7.51
N MET A 39 -17.33 -4.75 6.28
CA MET A 39 -18.35 -4.22 5.38
C MET A 39 -19.43 -5.27 5.11
N TYR A 40 -19.03 -6.51 4.79
CA TYR A 40 -19.97 -7.61 4.58
C TYR A 40 -20.79 -7.92 5.84
N ARG A 41 -20.16 -7.96 7.02
CA ARG A 41 -20.86 -8.20 8.30
C ARG A 41 -21.81 -7.06 8.67
N ARG A 42 -21.43 -5.81 8.41
CA ARG A 42 -22.31 -4.64 8.58
C ARG A 42 -23.56 -4.76 7.71
N GLU A 43 -23.38 -5.07 6.43
CA GLU A 43 -24.48 -5.15 5.44
C GLU A 43 -25.43 -6.32 5.69
N SER A 44 -24.91 -7.42 6.22
CA SER A 44 -25.72 -8.62 6.56
C SER A 44 -26.33 -8.58 7.96
N SER A 45 -25.97 -7.60 8.80
CA SER A 45 -26.47 -7.51 10.17
C SER A 45 -27.95 -7.14 10.23
N THR A 46 -28.72 -7.92 10.99
CA THR A 46 -30.12 -7.59 11.34
C THR A 46 -30.23 -6.84 12.67
N ASN A 47 -29.14 -6.75 13.43
CA ASN A 47 -29.04 -6.02 14.69
C ASN A 47 -28.35 -4.67 14.47
N ILE A 48 -29.04 -3.59 14.83
CA ILE A 48 -28.57 -2.21 14.67
C ILE A 48 -27.28 -1.96 15.47
N LEU A 49 -27.18 -2.49 16.69
CA LEU A 49 -25.99 -2.27 17.52
C LEU A 49 -24.75 -2.97 16.93
N ASP A 50 -24.92 -4.16 16.38
CA ASP A 50 -23.83 -4.89 15.71
C ASP A 50 -23.40 -4.16 14.42
N ALA A 51 -24.37 -3.64 13.64
CA ALA A 51 -24.08 -2.84 12.44
C ALA A 51 -23.29 -1.56 12.77
N VAL A 52 -23.69 -0.83 13.82
CA VAL A 52 -22.95 0.35 14.31
C VAL A 52 -21.54 -0.04 14.77
N SER A 53 -21.39 -1.17 15.46
CA SER A 53 -20.06 -1.65 15.89
C SER A 53 -19.14 -1.93 14.70
N TYR A 54 -19.64 -2.53 13.62
CA TYR A 54 -18.84 -2.76 12.41
C TYR A 54 -18.51 -1.46 11.69
N GLU A 55 -19.44 -0.50 11.63
CA GLU A 55 -19.21 0.80 11.02
C GLU A 55 -18.07 1.56 11.70
N GLU A 56 -18.05 1.61 13.03
CA GLU A 56 -16.97 2.27 13.78
C GLU A 56 -15.64 1.50 13.65
N GLY A 57 -15.69 0.16 13.58
CA GLY A 57 -14.51 -0.66 13.30
C GLY A 57 -13.91 -0.37 11.92
N ILE A 58 -14.74 -0.24 10.88
CA ILE A 58 -14.30 0.10 9.52
C ILE A 58 -13.58 1.44 9.52
N LYS A 59 -14.17 2.49 10.12
CA LYS A 59 -13.53 3.82 10.20
C LYS A 59 -12.16 3.79 10.86
N ALA A 60 -12.02 3.03 11.95
CA ALA A 60 -10.74 2.88 12.64
C ALA A 60 -9.71 2.16 11.77
N LEU A 61 -10.11 1.10 11.06
CA LEU A 61 -9.24 0.34 10.18
C LEU A 61 -8.86 1.12 8.92
N GLU A 62 -9.76 1.89 8.33
CA GLU A 62 -9.47 2.80 7.21
C GLU A 62 -8.40 3.84 7.60
N GLN A 63 -8.46 4.38 8.83
CA GLN A 63 -7.43 5.28 9.33
C GLN A 63 -6.07 4.57 9.47
N VAL A 64 -6.06 3.33 9.98
CA VAL A 64 -4.83 2.52 10.08
C VAL A 64 -4.27 2.24 8.68
N GLN A 65 -5.11 1.84 7.73
CA GLN A 65 -4.74 1.57 6.35
C GLN A 65 -4.12 2.81 5.68
N GLN A 66 -4.71 3.99 5.87
CA GLN A 66 -4.17 5.26 5.37
C GLN A 66 -2.81 5.59 5.97
N ASN A 67 -2.62 5.38 7.27
CA ASN A 67 -1.34 5.61 7.93
C ASN A 67 -0.26 4.66 7.38
N MET A 68 -0.59 3.38 7.21
CA MET A 68 0.32 2.39 6.66
C MET A 68 0.71 2.72 5.21
N PHE A 69 -0.25 3.17 4.39
CA PHE A 69 0.07 3.62 3.04
C PHE A 69 0.99 4.84 3.05
N SER A 70 0.77 5.79 3.96
CA SER A 70 1.66 6.94 4.14
C SER A 70 3.07 6.49 4.51
N ASP A 71 3.22 5.56 5.45
CA ASP A 71 4.52 5.02 5.87
C ASP A 71 5.25 4.32 4.72
N ILE A 72 4.53 3.57 3.87
CA ILE A 72 5.09 2.95 2.68
C ILE A 72 5.60 4.00 1.69
N VAL A 73 4.80 5.04 1.42
CA VAL A 73 5.20 6.13 0.51
C VAL A 73 6.39 6.90 1.08
N GLU A 74 6.41 7.17 2.38
CA GLU A 74 7.54 7.82 3.06
C GLU A 74 8.80 6.97 2.98
N TYR A 75 8.69 5.64 3.14
CA TYR A 75 9.81 4.73 2.95
C TYR A 75 10.36 4.80 1.53
N ILE A 76 9.49 4.76 0.51
CA ILE A 76 9.89 4.86 -0.90
C ILE A 76 10.70 6.13 -1.16
N VAL A 77 10.22 7.27 -0.67
CA VAL A 77 10.90 8.56 -0.80
C VAL A 77 12.26 8.52 -0.09
N TYR A 78 12.28 8.08 1.17
CA TYR A 78 13.49 8.00 1.98
C TYR A 78 14.56 7.11 1.33
N ALA A 79 14.17 5.94 0.81
CA ALA A 79 15.08 5.03 0.16
C ALA A 79 15.71 5.67 -1.08
N ILE A 80 14.89 6.22 -1.99
CA ILE A 80 15.36 6.82 -3.24
C ILE A 80 16.22 8.06 -3.00
N ASP A 81 15.83 8.94 -2.07
CA ASP A 81 16.64 10.12 -1.70
C ASP A 81 18.01 9.76 -1.11
N SER A 82 18.17 8.53 -0.61
CA SER A 82 19.43 8.04 -0.04
C SER A 82 20.37 7.40 -1.08
N TYR A 83 19.91 7.19 -2.31
CA TYR A 83 20.73 6.56 -3.34
C TYR A 83 21.83 7.51 -3.83
N GLU A 84 23.04 6.98 -4.04
CA GLU A 84 24.17 7.76 -4.56
C GLU A 84 24.03 8.08 -6.06
N GLU A 85 23.22 7.31 -6.78
CA GLU A 85 23.00 7.41 -8.22
C GLU A 85 21.62 8.00 -8.52
N ASP A 86 21.52 8.81 -9.58
CA ASP A 86 20.25 9.32 -10.07
C ASP A 86 19.37 8.17 -10.55
N VAL A 87 18.06 8.24 -10.26
CA VAL A 87 17.06 7.30 -10.79
C VAL A 87 16.30 7.93 -11.95
N ASP A 88 15.89 7.11 -12.91
CA ASP A 88 15.17 7.58 -14.09
C ASP A 88 13.75 8.04 -13.74
N GLU A 89 13.27 9.05 -14.48
CA GLU A 89 11.86 9.43 -14.43
C GLU A 89 10.99 8.43 -15.19
N VAL A 90 9.90 8.01 -14.55
CA VAL A 90 8.88 7.13 -15.12
C VAL A 90 7.57 7.92 -15.26
N ASP A 91 6.86 7.80 -16.39
CA ASP A 91 5.59 8.51 -16.59
C ASP A 91 4.44 7.89 -15.78
N THR A 92 4.43 8.18 -14.48
CA THR A 92 3.45 7.65 -13.53
C THR A 92 3.02 8.70 -12.50
N GLN A 93 1.78 8.54 -12.02
CA GLN A 93 1.22 9.27 -10.88
C GLN A 93 0.97 8.34 -9.68
N TYR A 94 1.41 7.08 -9.76
CA TYR A 94 1.12 6.06 -8.77
C TYR A 94 2.39 5.65 -8.01
N PRO A 95 2.45 5.82 -6.67
CA PRO A 95 3.62 5.48 -5.87
C PRO A 95 4.01 3.99 -5.92
N LEU A 96 3.03 3.08 -6.09
CA LEU A 96 3.30 1.64 -6.19
C LEU A 96 3.41 1.14 -7.64
N PHE A 97 3.71 2.04 -8.60
CA PHE A 97 3.92 1.66 -10.00
C PHE A 97 5.07 0.65 -10.14
N GLY A 98 4.86 -0.41 -10.92
CA GLY A 98 5.83 -1.49 -11.14
C GLY A 98 5.71 -2.68 -10.18
N LEU A 99 4.90 -2.58 -9.11
CA LEU A 99 4.77 -3.64 -8.10
C LEU A 99 4.36 -5.01 -8.66
N TYR A 100 3.39 -5.03 -9.59
CA TYR A 100 2.86 -6.27 -10.16
C TYR A 100 3.49 -6.65 -11.51
N GLN A 101 4.31 -5.77 -12.10
CA GLN A 101 5.02 -6.10 -13.35
C GLN A 101 6.20 -7.06 -13.10
N GLU A 102 6.85 -6.98 -11.93
CA GLU A 102 7.93 -7.90 -11.56
C GLU A 102 7.45 -9.32 -11.23
N VAL A 103 6.15 -9.52 -10.99
CA VAL A 103 5.58 -10.83 -10.65
C VAL A 103 5.30 -11.67 -11.90
N GLU A 104 5.02 -11.04 -13.05
CA GLU A 104 4.77 -11.76 -14.32
C GLU A 104 6.05 -12.31 -14.98
N ASP A 105 7.23 -11.79 -14.62
CA ASP A 105 8.51 -12.24 -15.19
C ASP A 105 9.10 -13.49 -14.49
N ILE A 106 8.50 -13.97 -13.39
CA ILE A 106 9.00 -15.13 -12.63
C ILE A 106 8.45 -16.47 -13.17
N ASP A 107 7.36 -16.45 -13.94
CA ASP A 107 6.68 -17.66 -14.43
C ASP A 107 7.18 -18.17 -15.82
N ASN A 108 8.29 -17.64 -16.35
CA ASN A 108 8.81 -17.96 -17.69
C ASN A 108 10.29 -18.42 -17.76
N GLU A 109 10.77 -19.21 -16.79
CA GLU A 109 12.00 -20.03 -16.95
C GLU A 109 11.81 -21.51 -16.56
#